data_AF-A0A496SLN9-F1
#
_entry.id   AF-A0A496SLN9-F1
#
_cell.length_a   1.000
_cell.length_b   1.000
_cell.length_c   1.000
_cell.angle_alpha   90.00
_cell.angle_beta   90.00
_cell.angle_gamma   90.00
#
_symmetry.space_group_name_H-M   'P 1'
#
loop_
_entity.id
_entity.type
_entity.pdbx_description
1 polymer ?
#
loop_
_entity_poly.entity_id
_entity_poly.type
_entity_poly.pdbx_seq_one_letter_code
_entity_poly.pdbx_strand_id
1 'polypeptide(L)'
;MAHGPGFGEGEHAILDFYRKNTRFPVPEPYFYDTSASELPYSYVIMQRLPGENMGSASRWMKSSDRLQVERQIAEAVAELHT
;
A
#
# COMPACT_ATOMS: atom_id res chain seq x y z
N MET A 1 8.13 6.76 -20.90
CA MET A 1 9.06 6.60 -19.77
C MET A 1 8.83 5.20 -19.23
N ALA A 2 9.78 4.30 -19.46
CA ALA A 2 9.67 2.91 -19.02
C ALA A 2 10.07 2.85 -17.53
N HIS A 3 9.16 2.41 -16.67
CA HIS A 3 9.55 1.96 -15.33
C HIS A 3 10.51 0.79 -15.53
N GLY A 4 11.73 0.90 -14.99
CA GLY A 4 12.79 -0.07 -15.20
C GLY A 4 12.38 -1.49 -14.81
N PRO A 5 13.09 -2.53 -15.31
CA PRO A 5 12.86 -3.90 -14.87
C PRO A 5 13.02 -3.97 -13.34
N GLY A 6 11.95 -4.37 -12.63
CA GLY A 6 11.99 -4.57 -11.18
C GLY A 6 10.85 -3.96 -10.35
N PHE A 7 9.97 -3.12 -10.91
CA PHE A 7 8.88 -2.52 -10.12
C PHE A 7 7.90 -3.56 -9.54
N GLY A 8 7.39 -4.49 -10.38
CA GLY A 8 6.43 -5.50 -9.93
C GLY A 8 6.98 -6.47 -8.88
N GLU A 9 8.24 -6.90 -9.06
CA GLU A 9 8.93 -7.76 -8.09
C GLU A 9 9.24 -7.02 -6.79
N GLY A 10 9.72 -5.78 -6.89
CA GLY A 10 10.02 -4.94 -5.73
C GLY A 10 8.77 -4.64 -4.91
N GLU A 11 7.67 -4.25 -5.55
CA GLU A 11 6.40 -3.98 -4.88
C GLU A 11 5.85 -5.25 -4.20
N HIS A 12 5.89 -6.40 -4.88
CA HIS A 12 5.48 -7.68 -4.29
C HIS A 12 6.29 -8.01 -3.03
N ALA A 13 7.61 -7.87 -3.08
CA ALA A 13 8.49 -8.13 -1.94
C ALA A 13 8.24 -7.17 -0.76
N ILE A 14 8.02 -5.88 -1.06
CA ILE A 14 7.70 -4.85 -0.06
C ILE A 14 6.36 -5.14 0.63
N LEU A 15 5.32 -5.47 -0.13
CA LEU A 15 4.00 -5.82 0.40
C LEU A 15 4.06 -7.08 1.28
N ASP A 16 4.78 -8.11 0.83
CA ASP A 16 5.00 -9.33 1.61
C ASP A 16 5.79 -9.05 2.91
N PHE A 17 6.82 -8.20 2.85
CA PHE A 17 7.55 -7.76 4.03
C PHE A 17 6.65 -7.04 5.03
N TYR A 18 5.89 -6.02 4.61
CA TYR A 18 5.04 -5.28 5.54
C TYR A 18 3.97 -6.17 6.17
N ARG A 19 3.31 -7.04 5.40
CA ARG A 19 2.32 -7.99 5.95
C ARG A 19 2.86 -8.87 7.06
N LYS A 20 4.16 -9.23 6.99
CA LYS A 20 4.81 -10.09 7.98
C LYS A 20 5.35 -9.32 9.18
N ASN A 21 5.63 -8.03 9.03
CA ASN A 21 6.41 -7.26 10.00
C ASN A 21 5.66 -6.06 10.59
N THR A 22 4.47 -5.71 10.10
CA THR A 22 3.68 -4.58 10.60
C THR A 22 2.25 -5.00 10.96
N ARG A 23 1.58 -4.17 11.75
CA ARG A 23 0.21 -4.43 12.21
C ARG A 23 -0.86 -3.69 11.40
N PHE A 24 -0.49 -2.63 10.70
CA PHE A 24 -1.43 -1.91 9.85
C PHE A 24 -1.81 -2.75 8.61
N PRO A 25 -3.04 -2.61 8.09
CA PRO A 25 -3.49 -3.43 6.97
C PRO A 25 -2.73 -3.09 5.69
N VAL A 26 -2.20 -4.12 5.02
CA VAL A 26 -1.49 -4.03 3.75
C VAL A 26 -2.12 -5.00 2.74
N PRO A 27 -2.33 -4.57 1.47
CA PRO A 27 -2.85 -5.45 0.44
C PRO A 27 -2.08 -6.75 0.32
N GLU A 28 -2.79 -7.87 0.19
CA GLU A 28 -2.18 -9.13 -0.21
C GLU A 28 -1.79 -9.09 -1.69
N PRO A 29 -0.50 -9.29 -2.04
CA PRO A 29 -0.13 -9.44 -3.43
C PRO A 29 -0.53 -10.85 -3.90
N TYR A 30 -1.24 -10.93 -5.03
CA TYR A 30 -1.67 -12.20 -5.61
C TYR A 30 -0.73 -12.67 -6.72
N PHE A 31 -0.25 -11.72 -7.52
CA PHE A 31 0.56 -12.01 -8.70
C PHE A 31 1.31 -10.76 -9.17
N TYR A 32 2.46 -10.93 -9.80
CA TYR A 32 3.15 -9.88 -10.53
C TYR A 32 3.74 -10.42 -11.84
N ASP A 33 3.89 -9.56 -12.83
CA ASP A 33 4.52 -9.88 -14.10
C ASP A 33 5.48 -8.75 -14.49
N THR A 34 6.70 -9.11 -14.84
CA THR A 34 7.74 -8.20 -15.36
C THR A 34 8.22 -8.60 -16.75
N SER A 35 7.69 -9.68 -17.32
CA SER A 35 8.05 -10.24 -18.62
C SER A 35 7.59 -9.38 -19.80
N ALA A 36 6.56 -8.57 -19.57
CA ALA A 36 5.86 -7.79 -20.60
C ALA A 36 5.26 -8.65 -21.74
N SER A 37 4.99 -9.94 -21.47
CA SER A 37 4.47 -10.89 -22.46
C SER A 37 2.99 -10.67 -22.79
N GLU A 38 2.17 -10.47 -21.75
CA GLU A 38 0.72 -10.24 -21.89
C GLU A 38 0.36 -8.75 -22.02
N LEU A 39 1.06 -7.89 -21.28
CA LEU A 39 0.90 -6.44 -21.31
C LEU A 39 2.27 -5.80 -21.52
N PRO A 40 2.39 -4.71 -22.31
CA PRO A 40 3.68 -4.09 -22.60
C PRO A 40 4.25 -3.26 -21.43
N TYR A 41 3.96 -3.66 -20.18
CA TYR A 41 4.39 -3.02 -18.93
C TYR A 41 4.53 -4.06 -17.80
N SER A 42 5.29 -3.74 -16.76
CA SER A 42 5.25 -4.52 -15.51
C SER A 42 4.00 -4.17 -14.70
N TYR A 43 3.44 -5.15 -14.01
CA TYR A 43 2.24 -4.97 -13.19
C TYR A 43 2.21 -5.89 -11.97
N VAL A 44 1.38 -5.51 -10.99
CA VAL A 44 1.06 -6.28 -9.80
C VAL A 44 -0.45 -6.35 -9.64
N ILE A 45 -0.96 -7.53 -9.30
CA ILE A 45 -2.35 -7.77 -8.93
C ILE A 45 -2.38 -8.02 -7.43
N MET A 46 -3.24 -7.29 -6.72
CA MET A 46 -3.31 -7.32 -5.27
C MET A 46 -4.73 -7.13 -4.76
N GLN A 47 -4.94 -7.48 -3.48
CA GLN A 47 -6.18 -7.28 -2.76
C GLN A 47 -6.61 -5.81 -2.76
N ARG A 48 -7.87 -5.54 -3.09
CA ARG A 48 -8.47 -4.25 -2.82
C ARG A 48 -8.89 -4.18 -1.35
N LEU A 49 -8.27 -3.29 -0.58
CA LEU A 49 -8.73 -3.00 0.78
C LEU A 49 -10.03 -2.19 0.74
N PRO A 50 -11.05 -2.54 1.55
CA PRO A 50 -12.24 -1.73 1.69
C PRO A 50 -11.91 -0.43 2.41
N GLY A 51 -12.41 0.70 1.90
CA GLY A 51 -12.19 2.00 2.53
C GLY A 51 -12.37 3.15 1.55
N GLU A 52 -12.23 4.36 2.08
CA GLU A 52 -12.22 5.60 1.31
C GLU A 52 -10.86 6.29 1.45
N ASN A 53 -10.42 6.97 0.40
CA ASN A 53 -9.23 7.80 0.48
C ASN A 53 -9.44 8.92 1.52
N MET A 54 -8.48 9.10 2.42
CA MET A 54 -8.61 10.09 3.51
C MET A 54 -8.81 11.53 2.99
N GLY A 55 -8.24 11.89 1.85
CA GLY A 55 -8.48 13.19 1.21
C GLY A 55 -9.95 13.39 0.86
N SER A 56 -10.62 12.36 0.32
CA SER A 56 -12.06 12.38 0.02
C SER A 56 -12.93 12.31 1.29
N ALA A 57 -12.50 11.55 2.29
CA ALA A 57 -13.20 11.40 3.56
C ALA A 57 -13.08 12.63 4.48
N SER A 58 -12.05 13.48 4.28
CA SER A 58 -11.73 14.62 5.16
C SER A 58 -12.91 15.56 5.42
N ARG A 59 -13.79 15.77 4.43
CA ARG A 59 -15.01 16.60 4.56
C ARG A 59 -16.06 16.04 5.51
N TRP A 60 -16.00 14.74 5.80
CA TRP A 60 -16.92 14.02 6.69
C TRP A 60 -16.32 13.75 8.08
N MET A 61 -15.04 14.06 8.27
CA MET A 61 -14.34 13.84 9.54
C MET A 61 -14.53 15.01 10.49
N LYS A 62 -14.82 14.71 11.75
CA LYS A 62 -14.74 15.69 12.83
C LYS A 62 -13.29 15.88 13.26
N SER A 63 -13.02 16.97 13.98
CA SER A 63 -11.68 17.24 14.52
C SER A 63 -11.16 16.11 15.41
N SER A 64 -12.04 15.45 16.17
CA SER A 64 -11.69 14.27 16.97
C SER A 64 -11.24 13.08 16.13
N ASP A 65 -11.94 12.81 15.02
CA ASP A 65 -11.64 11.69 14.13
C ASP A 65 -10.29 11.94 13.45
N ARG A 66 -10.03 13.20 13.09
CA ARG A 66 -8.76 13.62 12.50
C ARG A 66 -7.59 13.39 13.46
N LEU A 67 -7.70 13.81 14.72
CA LEU A 67 -6.65 13.58 15.72
C LEU A 67 -6.38 12.09 15.94
N GLN A 68 -7.43 11.26 15.93
CA GLN A 68 -7.28 9.82 16.04
C GLN A 68 -6.54 9.23 14.84
N VAL A 69 -6.89 9.63 13.62
CA VAL A 69 -6.22 9.20 12.39
C VAL A 69 -4.77 9.66 12.36
N GLU A 70 -4.48 10.90 12.73
CA GLU A 70 -3.11 11.43 12.82
C GLU A 70 -2.26 10.60 13.79
N ARG A 71 -2.82 10.21 14.95
CA ARG A 71 -2.15 9.32 15.90
C ARG A 71 -1.88 7.94 15.29
N GLN A 72 -2.87 7.33 14.64
CA GLN A 72 -2.73 6.01 14.00
C GLN A 72 -1.67 6.02 12.88
N ILE A 73 -1.60 7.10 12.09
CA ILE A 73 -0.54 7.28 11.08
C ILE A 73 0.82 7.36 11.76
N ALA A 74 0.96 8.16 12.82
CA ALA A 74 2.22 8.28 13.55
C ALA A 74 2.69 6.94 14.14
N GLU A 75 1.77 6.16 14.72
CA GLU A 75 2.04 4.81 15.23
C GLU A 75 2.50 3.86 14.11
N ALA A 76 1.80 3.84 12.96
CA ALA A 76 2.17 3.00 11.81
C ALA A 76 3.54 3.39 11.21
N VAL A 77 3.84 4.69 11.12
CA VAL A 77 5.13 5.17 10.63
C VAL A 77 6.26 4.83 11.61
N ALA A 78 6.01 4.93 12.92
CA ALA A 78 6.99 4.52 13.92
C ALA A 78 7.29 3.01 13.81
N GLU A 79 6.26 2.18 13.65
CA GLU A 79 6.41 0.73 13.45
C GLU A 79 7.26 0.41 12.20
N LEU A 80 7.10 1.16 11.11
CA LEU A 80 7.89 0.98 9.89
C LEU A 80 9.40 1.24 10.02
N HIS A 81 9.82 2.00 11.03
CA HIS A 81 11.21 2.40 11.23
C HIS A 81 11.90 1.68 12.40
N THR A 82 11.27 0.64 12.94
CA THR A 82 11.82 -0.17 14.05
C THR A 82 12.43 -1.47 13.52
#